data_AF-A0A8U0A832-F1
#
_entry.id   AF-A0A8U0A832-F1
#
_cell.length_a   1.000
_cell.length_b   1.000
_cell.length_c   1.000
_cell.angle_alpha   90.00
_cell.angle_beta   90.00
_cell.angle_gamma   90.00
#
_symmetry.space_group_name_H-M   'P 1'
#
loop_
_entity.id
_entity.type
_entity.pdbx_description
1 polymer ?
#
loop_
_entity_poly.entity_id
_entity_poly.type
_entity_poly.pdbx_seq_one_letter_code
_entity_poly.pdbx_strand_id
1 'polypeptide(L)'
;MTGNRSPSSPPPKVLALDVARDSSDYNALSALFGDDLRVLDYWRGMDHVANEDHIRDLLGDWRCPFAIDAIGEGSALADNINTWYPNVVRFKSGGLPFEPTEYKNAWSEGMGFLGKQLKDSLAIDSTRLREELFAAARSVTFDETYVGKYDAEVFRLDPKDDIKERLERSPDLLDSAYMVVWIATGAEEGCRSVPSTW
;
A
#
# COMPACT_ATOMS: atom_id res chain seq x y z
N MET A 1 -13.02 9.31 14.92
CA MET A 1 -13.86 10.32 14.25
C MET A 1 -14.01 9.85 12.82
N THR A 2 -15.16 9.25 12.49
CA THR A 2 -15.45 8.77 11.13
C THR A 2 -15.80 9.97 10.25
N GLY A 3 -15.00 10.20 9.21
CA GLY A 3 -15.22 11.30 8.28
C GLY A 3 -16.50 11.07 7.48
N ASN A 4 -17.51 11.90 7.75
CA ASN A 4 -18.75 11.94 6.96
C ASN A 4 -18.41 12.30 5.51
N ARG A 5 -18.65 11.38 4.56
CA ARG A 5 -18.50 11.66 3.12
C ARG A 5 -19.49 12.75 2.71
N SER A 6 -18.98 13.83 2.11
CA SER A 6 -19.83 14.74 1.34
C SER A 6 -20.10 14.07 -0.03
N PRO A 7 -21.35 13.97 -0.49
CA PRO A 7 -21.75 13.18 -1.67
C PRO A 7 -21.22 13.68 -3.04
N SER A 8 -20.26 14.61 -3.06
CA SER A 8 -19.73 15.23 -4.28
C SER A 8 -18.23 15.03 -4.50
N SER A 9 -17.52 14.29 -3.64
CA SER A 9 -16.09 14.05 -3.85
C SER A 9 -15.90 13.05 -5.01
N PRO A 10 -15.01 13.33 -5.98
CA PRO A 10 -14.69 12.36 -7.03
C PRO A 10 -14.18 11.05 -6.40
N PRO A 11 -14.36 9.90 -7.07
CA PRO A 11 -13.78 8.65 -6.58
C PRO A 11 -12.25 8.77 -6.51
N PRO A 12 -11.60 8.03 -5.60
CA PRO A 12 -10.15 8.01 -5.57
C PRO A 12 -9.60 7.41 -6.86
N LYS A 13 -8.38 7.82 -7.20
CA LYS A 13 -7.61 7.27 -8.31
C LYS A 13 -7.29 5.79 -8.08
N VAL A 14 -6.91 5.44 -6.86
CA VAL A 14 -6.59 4.08 -6.41
C VAL A 14 -6.84 3.91 -4.92
N LEU A 15 -6.93 2.65 -4.49
CA LEU A 15 -7.04 2.21 -3.10
C LEU A 15 -5.91 1.24 -2.75
N ALA A 16 -5.52 1.20 -1.48
CA ALA A 16 -4.71 0.11 -0.97
C ALA A 16 -5.08 -0.30 0.46
N LEU A 17 -5.08 -1.61 0.71
CA LEU A 17 -5.35 -2.22 2.01
C LEU A 17 -4.14 -3.05 2.45
N ASP A 18 -3.52 -2.65 3.55
CA ASP A 18 -2.64 -3.54 4.31
C ASP A 18 -3.50 -4.38 5.26
N VAL A 19 -3.29 -5.69 5.24
CA VAL A 19 -4.11 -6.66 5.98
C VAL A 19 -3.30 -7.19 7.15
N ALA A 20 -3.77 -6.90 8.36
CA ALA A 20 -3.15 -7.42 9.58
C ALA A 20 -3.21 -8.94 9.61
N ARG A 21 -2.08 -9.57 9.99
CA ARG A 21 -1.98 -11.03 10.12
C ARG A 21 -2.29 -11.51 11.53
N ASP A 22 -2.14 -10.63 12.50
CA ASP A 22 -2.41 -10.91 13.90
C ASP A 22 -3.35 -9.85 14.50
N SER A 23 -3.90 -10.17 15.67
CA SER A 23 -4.84 -9.28 16.35
C SER A 23 -4.20 -8.02 16.94
N SER A 24 -2.86 -7.93 16.96
CA SER A 24 -2.11 -6.77 17.47
C SER A 24 -1.93 -5.68 16.44
N ASP A 25 -1.77 -6.05 15.17
CA ASP A 25 -1.60 -5.15 14.04
C ASP A 25 -2.95 -4.58 13.55
N TYR A 26 -2.89 -3.47 12.81
CA TYR A 26 -4.07 -2.85 12.22
C TYR A 26 -4.20 -3.22 10.74
N ASN A 27 -5.42 -3.52 10.31
CA ASN A 27 -5.77 -3.34 8.91
C ASN A 27 -5.71 -1.84 8.62
N ALA A 28 -5.14 -1.45 7.49
CA ALA A 28 -5.00 -0.04 7.12
C ALA A 28 -5.46 0.19 5.68
N LEU A 29 -6.46 1.04 5.51
CA LEU A 29 -7.04 1.37 4.21
C LEU A 29 -6.72 2.81 3.84
N SER A 30 -6.00 2.98 2.73
CA SER A 30 -5.62 4.28 2.19
C SER A 30 -6.12 4.46 0.76
N ALA A 31 -6.25 5.72 0.36
CA ALA A 31 -6.73 6.12 -0.96
C ALA A 31 -5.99 7.36 -1.47
N LEU A 32 -5.86 7.48 -2.78
CA LEU A 32 -5.28 8.66 -3.43
C LEU A 32 -6.35 9.46 -4.18
N PHE A 33 -6.51 10.75 -3.86
CA PHE A 33 -7.41 11.68 -4.54
C PHE A 33 -6.59 12.77 -5.23
N GLY A 34 -6.27 12.58 -6.52
CA GLY A 34 -5.28 13.44 -7.17
C GLY A 34 -3.93 13.26 -6.49
N ASP A 35 -3.43 14.31 -5.83
CA ASP A 35 -2.18 14.30 -5.07
C ASP A 35 -2.42 14.27 -3.53
N ASP A 36 -3.61 13.92 -3.09
CA ASP A 36 -3.99 13.86 -1.68
C ASP A 36 -4.14 12.40 -1.22
N LEU A 37 -3.16 11.92 -0.43
CA LEU A 37 -3.19 10.60 0.16
C LEU A 37 -3.92 10.65 1.50
N ARG A 38 -5.02 9.90 1.56
CA ARG A 38 -5.89 9.83 2.73
C ARG A 38 -5.91 8.43 3.31
N VAL A 39 -5.70 8.34 4.61
CA VAL A 39 -6.05 7.15 5.39
C VAL A 39 -7.56 7.19 5.59
N LEU A 40 -8.29 6.26 4.95
CA LEU A 40 -9.74 6.17 5.04
C LEU A 40 -10.17 5.62 6.39
N ASP A 41 -9.51 4.54 6.82
CA ASP A 41 -9.71 3.96 8.14
C ASP A 41 -8.55 3.01 8.49
N TYR A 42 -8.45 2.66 9.78
CA TYR A 42 -7.59 1.60 10.27
C TYR A 42 -8.20 0.94 11.49
N TRP A 43 -8.26 -0.39 11.50
CA TRP A 43 -9.03 -1.16 12.49
C TRP A 43 -8.36 -2.49 12.79
N ARG A 44 -8.80 -3.16 13.87
CA ARG A 44 -8.25 -4.45 14.30
C ARG A 44 -9.33 -5.33 14.93
N GLY A 45 -9.06 -6.63 15.04
CA GLY A 45 -9.89 -7.57 15.78
C GLY A 45 -11.21 -7.94 15.10
N MET A 46 -11.31 -7.75 13.78
CA MET A 46 -12.47 -8.18 12.99
C MET A 46 -12.16 -9.52 12.31
N ASP A 47 -13.14 -10.41 12.24
CA ASP A 47 -13.06 -11.63 11.42
C ASP A 47 -13.21 -11.32 9.92
N HIS A 48 -13.05 -12.32 9.06
CA HIS A 48 -13.09 -12.13 7.60
C HIS A 48 -14.39 -11.51 7.10
N VAL A 49 -15.54 -11.94 7.63
CA VAL A 49 -16.85 -11.46 7.18
C VAL A 49 -17.05 -10.01 7.62
N ALA A 50 -16.74 -9.71 8.88
CA ALA A 50 -16.80 -8.35 9.40
C ALA A 50 -15.84 -7.40 8.67
N ASN A 51 -14.64 -7.88 8.28
CA ASN A 51 -13.70 -7.11 7.46
C ASN A 51 -14.30 -6.76 6.09
N GLU A 52 -14.89 -7.74 5.40
CA GLU A 52 -15.50 -7.51 4.09
C GLU A 52 -16.66 -6.52 4.15
N ASP A 53 -17.56 -6.68 5.11
CA ASP A 53 -18.69 -5.77 5.29
C ASP A 53 -18.21 -4.36 5.64
N HIS A 54 -17.22 -4.23 6.53
CA HIS A 54 -16.62 -2.93 6.87
C HIS A 54 -15.98 -2.24 5.66
N ILE A 55 -15.22 -2.98 4.85
CA ILE A 55 -14.62 -2.46 3.60
C ILE A 55 -15.72 -2.03 2.63
N ARG A 56 -16.82 -2.78 2.52
CA ARG A 56 -17.95 -2.44 1.65
C ARG A 56 -18.68 -1.18 2.10
N ASP A 57 -18.93 -1.04 3.39
CA ASP A 57 -19.53 0.16 3.96
C ASP A 57 -18.63 1.39 3.76
N LEU A 58 -17.32 1.21 3.95
CA LEU A 58 -16.35 2.27 3.77
C LEU A 58 -16.25 2.71 2.31
N LEU A 59 -16.13 1.80 1.35
CA LEU A 59 -15.81 2.12 -0.03
C LEU A 59 -17.05 2.41 -0.89
N GLY A 60 -18.17 1.74 -0.61
CA GLY A 60 -19.39 1.80 -1.41
C GLY A 60 -19.15 1.30 -2.85
N ASP A 61 -19.58 2.09 -3.84
CA ASP A 61 -19.54 1.70 -5.26
C ASP A 61 -18.30 2.18 -6.02
N TRP A 62 -17.19 2.46 -5.36
CA TRP A 62 -15.94 2.80 -6.06
C TRP A 62 -15.45 1.61 -6.91
N ARG A 63 -14.87 1.90 -8.08
CA ARG A 63 -14.43 0.90 -9.08
C ARG A 63 -12.99 1.15 -9.57
N CYS A 64 -12.18 1.82 -8.76
CA CYS A 64 -10.78 2.11 -9.06
C CYS A 64 -9.87 0.90 -8.75
N PRO A 65 -8.62 0.87 -9.26
CA PRO A 65 -7.65 -0.15 -8.88
C PRO A 65 -7.46 -0.24 -7.37
N PHE A 66 -7.40 -1.46 -6.85
CA PHE A 66 -7.36 -1.72 -5.42
C PHE A 66 -6.25 -2.71 -5.08
N ALA A 67 -5.14 -2.23 -4.53
CA ALA A 67 -4.05 -3.08 -4.03
C ALA A 67 -4.40 -3.67 -2.65
N ILE A 68 -4.15 -4.96 -2.43
CA ILE A 68 -4.35 -5.62 -1.13
C ILE A 68 -3.10 -6.42 -0.80
N ASP A 69 -2.51 -6.26 0.40
CA ASP A 69 -1.38 -7.10 0.82
C ASP A 69 -1.88 -8.53 0.95
N ALA A 70 -1.54 -9.37 -0.02
CA ALA A 70 -2.06 -10.71 -0.17
C ALA A 70 -1.12 -11.77 0.42
N ILE A 71 -0.25 -11.38 1.38
CA ILE A 71 0.59 -12.33 2.11
C ILE A 71 -0.20 -12.90 3.31
N GLY A 72 -0.45 -14.21 3.29
CA GLY A 72 -1.17 -14.90 4.36
C GLY A 72 -2.68 -14.65 4.30
N GLU A 73 -3.25 -14.12 5.39
CA GLU A 73 -4.68 -13.85 5.57
C GLU A 73 -5.28 -12.95 4.48
N GLY A 74 -4.47 -12.01 3.96
CA GLY A 74 -4.91 -11.11 2.90
C GLY A 74 -5.18 -11.78 1.55
N SER A 75 -4.71 -13.01 1.32
CA SER A 75 -4.98 -13.72 0.06
C SER A 75 -6.45 -14.09 -0.09
N ALA A 76 -7.08 -14.62 0.96
CA ALA A 76 -8.49 -14.97 0.94
C ALA A 76 -9.37 -13.73 0.89
N LEU A 77 -9.01 -12.69 1.65
CA LEU A 77 -9.71 -11.40 1.60
C LEU A 77 -9.65 -10.80 0.19
N ALA A 78 -8.51 -10.86 -0.50
CA ALA A 78 -8.38 -10.34 -1.85
C ALA A 78 -9.30 -11.04 -2.86
N ASP A 79 -9.48 -12.37 -2.77
CA ASP A 79 -10.43 -13.10 -3.63
C ASP A 79 -11.88 -12.63 -3.38
N ASN A 80 -12.26 -12.49 -2.12
CA ASN A 80 -13.61 -12.07 -1.76
C ASN A 80 -13.88 -10.62 -2.17
N ILE A 81 -12.94 -9.71 -1.94
CA ILE A 81 -13.04 -8.31 -2.36
C ILE A 81 -13.09 -8.17 -3.89
N ASN A 82 -12.37 -9.01 -4.64
CA ASN A 82 -12.41 -9.00 -6.12
C ASN A 82 -13.78 -9.40 -6.70
N THR A 83 -14.66 -10.01 -5.90
CA THR A 83 -16.05 -10.28 -6.30
C THR A 83 -16.87 -8.98 -6.39
N TRP A 84 -16.51 -7.96 -5.62
CA TRP A 84 -17.28 -6.71 -5.50
C TRP A 84 -16.60 -5.52 -6.18
N TYR A 85 -15.25 -5.49 -6.18
CA TYR A 85 -14.45 -4.42 -6.75
C TYR A 85 -13.67 -4.96 -7.95
N PRO A 86 -13.96 -4.48 -9.18
CA PRO A 86 -13.15 -4.85 -10.33
C PRO A 86 -11.77 -4.21 -10.19
N ASN A 87 -10.72 -4.92 -10.63
CA ASN A 87 -9.32 -4.46 -10.60
C ASN A 87 -8.62 -4.56 -9.23
N VAL A 88 -8.91 -5.63 -8.46
CA VAL A 88 -8.08 -5.96 -7.30
C VAL A 88 -6.71 -6.46 -7.75
N VAL A 89 -5.67 -5.87 -7.16
CA VAL A 89 -4.28 -6.24 -7.33
C VAL A 89 -3.78 -6.87 -6.05
N ARG A 90 -3.33 -8.12 -6.14
CA ARG A 90 -2.63 -8.80 -5.05
C ARG A 90 -1.22 -8.24 -4.94
N PHE A 91 -0.98 -7.47 -3.90
CA PHE A 91 0.32 -6.91 -3.59
C PHE A 91 1.12 -7.90 -2.73
N LYS A 92 2.44 -7.95 -2.96
CA LYS A 92 3.41 -8.65 -2.10
C LYS A 92 4.66 -7.78 -2.03
N SER A 93 5.03 -7.32 -0.85
CA SER A 93 6.18 -6.42 -0.64
C SER A 93 7.51 -6.98 -1.16
N GLY A 94 7.75 -8.29 -0.96
CA GLY A 94 8.89 -9.01 -1.52
C GLY A 94 8.73 -9.45 -2.98
N GLY A 95 7.62 -9.09 -3.63
CA GLY A 95 7.29 -9.46 -5.00
C GLY A 95 8.04 -8.65 -6.06
N LEU A 96 7.73 -8.96 -7.33
CA LEU A 96 8.34 -8.29 -8.48
C LEU A 96 7.88 -6.83 -8.56
N PRO A 97 8.79 -5.86 -8.71
CA PRO A 97 8.44 -4.47 -8.98
C PRO A 97 8.05 -4.28 -10.46
N PHE A 98 7.45 -3.14 -10.78
CA PHE A 98 7.18 -2.75 -12.17
C PHE A 98 8.47 -2.48 -12.96
N GLU A 99 9.50 -1.96 -12.30
CA GLU A 99 10.82 -1.64 -12.85
C GLU A 99 11.91 -2.54 -12.24
N PRO A 100 11.98 -3.83 -12.60
CA PRO A 100 12.92 -4.80 -12.01
C PRO A 100 14.39 -4.56 -12.32
N THR A 101 14.71 -3.64 -13.24
CA THR A 101 16.07 -3.18 -13.52
C THR A 101 16.45 -1.94 -12.71
N GLU A 102 15.53 -1.33 -11.96
CA GLU A 102 15.79 -0.19 -11.09
C GLU A 102 15.60 -0.56 -9.61
N TYR A 103 14.57 -1.36 -9.28
CA TYR A 103 14.27 -1.75 -7.91
C TYR A 103 14.34 -3.27 -7.71
N LYS A 104 14.81 -3.68 -6.53
CA LYS A 104 14.90 -5.11 -6.17
C LYS A 104 13.54 -5.77 -6.00
N ASN A 105 12.59 -5.06 -5.40
CA ASN A 105 11.27 -5.58 -5.05
C ASN A 105 10.24 -4.45 -4.94
N ALA A 106 8.97 -4.83 -4.86
CA ALA A 106 7.85 -3.88 -4.77
C ALA A 106 7.90 -2.97 -3.51
N TRP A 107 8.48 -3.43 -2.40
CA TRP A 107 8.78 -2.59 -1.22
C TRP A 107 9.73 -1.44 -1.56
N SER A 108 10.87 -1.76 -2.19
CA SER A 108 11.88 -0.76 -2.55
C SER A 108 11.33 0.23 -3.56
N GLU A 109 10.59 -0.25 -4.57
CA GLU A 109 9.94 0.58 -5.59
C GLU A 109 8.84 1.47 -5.01
N GLY A 110 7.92 0.91 -4.22
CA GLY A 110 6.83 1.66 -3.61
C GLY A 110 7.33 2.78 -2.70
N MET A 111 8.37 2.51 -1.90
CA MET A 111 9.01 3.53 -1.06
C MET A 111 9.74 4.58 -1.88
N GLY A 112 10.39 4.20 -2.99
CA GLY A 112 11.02 5.14 -3.92
C GLY A 112 10.00 6.10 -4.54
N PHE A 113 8.89 5.57 -5.03
CA PHE A 113 7.79 6.37 -5.58
C PHE A 113 7.14 7.26 -4.52
N LEU A 114 6.90 6.75 -3.32
CA LEU A 114 6.37 7.54 -2.20
C LEU A 114 7.30 8.70 -1.87
N GLY A 115 8.61 8.46 -1.77
CA GLY A 115 9.62 9.51 -1.53
C GLY A 115 9.62 10.59 -2.62
N LYS A 116 9.50 10.19 -3.89
CA LYS A 116 9.39 11.12 -5.02
C LYS A 116 8.12 11.97 -4.92
N GLN A 117 6.95 11.35 -4.70
CA GLN A 117 5.70 12.09 -4.59
C GLN A 117 5.66 13.03 -3.36
N LEU A 118 6.21 12.62 -2.23
CA LEU A 118 6.36 13.47 -1.04
C LEU A 118 7.20 14.72 -1.30
N LYS A 119 8.20 14.62 -2.19
CA LYS A 119 9.03 15.75 -2.58
C LYS A 119 8.30 16.72 -3.52
N ASP A 120 7.43 16.20 -4.38
CA ASP A 120 6.81 16.96 -5.45
C ASP A 120 5.50 17.65 -5.00
N SER A 121 4.49 16.89 -4.56
CA SER A 121 3.16 17.44 -4.27
C SER A 121 2.27 16.65 -3.30
N LEU A 122 2.69 15.47 -2.83
CA LEU A 122 1.81 14.58 -2.05
C LEU A 122 1.40 15.21 -0.70
N ALA A 123 0.10 15.45 -0.56
CA ALA A 123 -0.50 15.88 0.69
C ALA A 123 -0.89 14.68 1.55
N ILE A 124 -0.66 14.79 2.86
CA ILE A 124 -1.02 13.77 3.86
C ILE A 124 -1.63 14.46 5.07
N ASP A 125 -2.87 14.11 5.41
CA ASP A 125 -3.56 14.58 6.62
C ASP A 125 -3.82 13.43 7.61
N SER A 126 -2.75 12.79 8.07
CA SER A 126 -2.80 11.77 9.12
C SER A 126 -1.59 11.89 10.04
N THR A 127 -1.83 12.22 11.31
CA THR A 127 -0.76 12.34 12.31
C THR A 127 -0.02 11.02 12.50
N ARG A 128 -0.75 9.90 12.53
CA ARG A 128 -0.15 8.57 12.70
C ARG A 128 0.67 8.14 11.49
N LEU A 129 0.20 8.41 10.26
CA LEU A 129 1.01 8.13 9.06
C LEU A 129 2.27 9.00 9.03
N ARG A 130 2.18 10.28 9.42
CA ARG A 130 3.37 11.15 9.52
C ARG A 130 4.39 10.60 10.52
N GLU A 131 3.94 10.10 11.67
CA GLU A 131 4.81 9.42 12.65
C GLU A 131 5.54 8.22 12.02
N GLU A 132 4.82 7.36 11.30
CA GLU A 132 5.39 6.17 10.65
C GLU A 132 6.38 6.56 9.54
N LEU A 133 6.07 7.59 8.75
CA LEU A 133 6.99 8.16 7.76
C LEU A 133 8.27 8.71 8.40
N PHE A 134 8.15 9.41 9.53
CA PHE A 134 9.32 9.91 10.26
C PHE A 134 10.18 8.79 10.86
N ALA A 135 9.57 7.67 11.24
CA ALA A 135 10.30 6.49 11.68
C ALA A 135 11.02 5.84 10.50
N ALA A 136 10.34 5.61 9.38
CA ALA A 136 10.92 5.06 8.16
C ALA A 136 12.12 5.88 7.67
N ALA A 137 11.95 7.20 7.53
CA ALA A 137 13.02 8.09 7.07
C ALA A 137 14.28 8.10 7.96
N ARG A 138 14.20 7.58 9.20
CA ARG A 138 15.33 7.46 10.13
C ARG A 138 15.82 6.03 10.32
N SER A 139 15.09 5.03 9.82
CA SER A 139 15.36 3.62 10.07
C SER A 139 15.86 2.89 8.83
N VAL A 140 15.44 3.30 7.63
CA VAL A 140 15.77 2.56 6.40
C VAL A 140 16.57 3.42 5.43
N THR A 141 17.52 2.78 4.74
CA THR A 141 18.36 3.39 3.71
C THR A 141 18.25 2.61 2.41
N PHE A 142 18.37 3.31 1.29
CA PHE A 142 18.54 2.68 -0.02
C PHE A 142 20.02 2.36 -0.24
N ASP A 143 20.29 1.11 -0.61
CA ASP A 143 21.59 0.64 -1.07
C ASP A 143 21.46 0.01 -2.45
N GLU A 144 22.58 -0.06 -3.17
CA GLU A 144 22.66 -0.72 -4.46
C GLU A 144 23.03 -2.20 -4.29
N THR A 145 22.44 -3.05 -5.12
CA THR A 145 22.77 -4.48 -5.16
C THR A 145 22.64 -5.02 -6.57
N TYR A 146 23.52 -5.94 -6.95
CA TYR A 146 23.48 -6.55 -8.27
C TYR A 146 22.48 -7.72 -8.32
N VAL A 147 21.60 -7.71 -9.32
CA VAL A 147 20.64 -8.79 -9.58
C VAL A 147 20.97 -9.47 -10.90
N GLY A 148 21.63 -10.63 -10.83
CA GLY A 148 22.11 -11.35 -12.01
C GLY A 148 21.03 -11.80 -13.00
N LYS A 149 19.77 -11.95 -12.57
CA LYS A 149 18.65 -12.26 -13.49
C LYS A 149 18.40 -11.14 -14.50
N TYR A 150 18.67 -9.90 -14.11
CA TYR A 150 18.45 -8.70 -14.93
C TYR A 150 19.75 -8.07 -15.43
N ASP A 151 20.91 -8.60 -15.02
CA ASP A 151 22.23 -8.03 -15.34
C ASP A 151 22.31 -6.53 -14.99
N ALA A 152 21.78 -6.15 -13.83
CA ALA A 152 21.60 -4.78 -13.41
C ALA A 152 21.93 -4.57 -11.92
N GLU A 153 22.48 -3.40 -11.61
CA GLU A 153 22.50 -2.85 -10.26
C GLU A 153 21.15 -2.19 -9.98
N VAL A 154 20.52 -2.58 -8.88
CA VAL A 154 19.17 -2.14 -8.51
C VAL A 154 19.17 -1.60 -7.09
N PHE A 155 18.26 -0.68 -6.79
CA PHE A 155 18.02 -0.18 -5.45
C PHE A 155 17.29 -1.22 -4.60
N ARG A 156 17.82 -1.42 -3.40
CA ARG A 156 17.23 -2.20 -2.33
C ARG A 156 17.08 -1.32 -1.11
N LEU A 157 15.92 -1.37 -0.49
CA LEU A 157 15.70 -0.77 0.81
C LEU A 157 15.94 -1.77 1.95
N ASP A 158 16.39 -1.27 3.10
CA ASP A 158 16.44 -2.05 4.35
C ASP A 158 15.09 -2.69 4.69
N PRO A 159 15.08 -3.82 5.42
CA PRO A 159 13.85 -4.46 5.87
C PRO A 159 13.01 -3.54 6.76
N LYS A 160 11.70 -3.79 6.79
CA LYS A 160 10.76 -3.01 7.63
C LYS A 160 10.92 -3.23 9.13
N ASP A 161 11.67 -4.24 9.55
CA ASP A 161 11.84 -4.57 10.98
C ASP A 161 12.50 -3.43 11.76
N ASP A 162 13.44 -2.68 11.15
CA ASP A 162 14.08 -1.52 11.78
C ASP A 162 13.10 -0.35 12.02
N ILE A 163 12.01 -0.30 11.25
CA ILE A 163 10.91 0.65 11.46
C ILE A 163 10.07 0.19 12.66
N LYS A 164 9.77 -1.12 12.73
CA LYS A 164 9.01 -1.73 13.82
C LYS A 164 9.70 -1.56 15.16
N GLU A 165 11.01 -1.78 15.22
CA GLU A 165 11.80 -1.60 16.43
C GLU A 165 11.73 -0.16 16.94
N ARG A 166 11.78 0.83 16.04
CA ARG A 166 11.66 2.24 16.41
C ARG A 166 10.26 2.63 16.89
N LEU A 167 9.21 2.06 16.30
CA LEU A 167 7.83 2.39 16.62
C LEU A 167 7.27 1.55 17.78
N GLU A 168 7.92 0.45 18.13
CA GLU A 168 7.41 -0.60 19.03
C GLU A 168 6.07 -1.21 18.55
N ARG A 169 5.79 -1.10 17.24
CA ARG A 169 4.57 -1.61 16.57
C ARG A 169 4.78 -1.72 15.06
N SER A 170 3.89 -2.42 14.36
CA SER A 170 3.88 -2.44 12.90
C SER A 170 3.51 -1.06 12.30
N PRO A 171 4.16 -0.64 11.18
CA PRO A 171 3.85 0.59 10.47
C PRO A 171 2.75 0.37 9.42
N ASP A 172 1.59 -0.11 9.83
CA ASP A 172 0.53 -0.56 8.91
C ASP A 172 0.00 0.57 8.00
N LEU A 173 -0.02 1.82 8.48
CA LEU A 173 -0.44 2.95 7.64
C LEU A 173 0.59 3.24 6.55
N LEU A 174 1.88 3.16 6.87
CA LEU A 174 2.95 3.26 5.89
C LEU A 174 2.83 2.15 4.84
N ASP A 175 2.56 0.93 5.28
CA ASP A 175 2.36 -0.23 4.39
C ASP A 175 1.23 0.06 3.38
N SER A 176 0.07 0.54 3.85
CA SER A 176 -0.99 0.98 2.95
C SER A 176 -0.62 2.19 2.07
N ALA A 177 0.18 3.14 2.58
CA ALA A 177 0.47 4.39 1.91
C ALA A 177 1.42 4.22 0.72
N TYR A 178 2.53 3.50 0.87
CA TYR A 178 3.41 3.26 -0.29
C TYR A 178 2.73 2.35 -1.31
N MET A 179 1.85 1.43 -0.88
CA MET A 179 1.08 0.58 -1.79
C MET A 179 0.13 1.41 -2.65
N VAL A 180 -0.54 2.41 -2.07
CA VAL A 180 -1.37 3.37 -2.81
C VAL A 180 -0.55 4.06 -3.90
N VAL A 181 0.64 4.57 -3.57
CA VAL A 181 1.48 5.26 -4.55
C VAL A 181 2.01 4.29 -5.60
N TRP A 182 2.42 3.09 -5.19
CA TRP A 182 2.92 2.03 -6.05
C TRP A 182 1.92 1.68 -7.16
N ILE A 183 0.66 1.38 -6.79
CA ILE A 183 -0.38 1.06 -7.77
C ILE A 183 -0.79 2.28 -8.61
N ALA A 184 -0.78 3.49 -8.03
CA ALA A 184 -1.08 4.72 -8.77
C ALA A 184 -0.10 4.95 -9.93
N THR A 185 1.20 4.79 -9.66
CA THR A 185 2.25 4.95 -10.68
C THR A 185 2.16 3.84 -11.73
N GLY A 186 2.04 2.57 -11.30
CA GLY A 186 1.90 1.45 -12.24
C GLY A 186 0.65 1.54 -13.14
N ALA A 187 -0.44 2.14 -12.65
CA ALA A 187 -1.66 2.37 -13.43
C ALA A 187 -1.51 3.50 -14.48
N GLU A 188 -0.73 4.55 -14.19
CA GLU A 188 -0.52 5.68 -15.12
C GLU A 188 0.42 5.34 -16.27
N GLU A 189 1.41 4.48 -16.03
CA GLU A 189 2.39 4.08 -17.05
C GLU A 189 1.82 3.09 -18.07
N GLY A 190 0.51 2.81 -18.03
CA GLY A 190 -0.15 1.89 -18.95
C GLY A 190 0.43 0.47 -18.84
N CYS A 191 0.85 0.06 -17.64
CA CYS A 191 1.53 -1.20 -17.43
C CYS A 191 0.55 -2.38 -17.63
N ARG A 192 0.55 -2.86 -18.87
CA ARG A 192 0.46 -4.25 -19.32
C ARG A 192 0.36 -5.21 -18.14
N SER A 193 -0.82 -5.81 -17.94
CA SER A 193 -1.05 -6.99 -17.11
C SER A 193 -0.10 -7.08 -15.91
N VAL A 194 -0.49 -6.49 -14.77
CA VAL A 194 0.12 -6.79 -13.46
C VAL A 194 0.52 -8.27 -13.47
N PRO A 195 1.82 -8.62 -13.39
CA PRO A 195 2.26 -9.98 -13.64
C PRO A 195 1.46 -10.93 -12.75
N SER A 196 0.57 -11.71 -13.38
CA SER A 196 -0.21 -12.73 -12.70
C SER A 196 0.73 -13.89 -12.40
N THR A 197 1.66 -13.71 -11.47
CA THR A 197 2.58 -14.76 -11.07
C THR A 197 2.55 -14.91 -9.57
N TRP A 198 1.57 -15.74 -9.18
CA TRP A 198 1.44 -16.60 -7.98
C TRP A 198 1.30 -15.89 -6.64
#